data_AF-A0AAV5U6W2-F1
#
_entry.id   AF-A0AAV5U6W2-F1
#
_cell.length_a   1.000
_cell.length_b   1.000
_cell.length_c   1.000
_cell.angle_alpha   90.00
_cell.angle_beta   90.00
_cell.angle_gamma   90.00
#
_symmetry.space_group_name_H-M   'P 1'
#
loop_
_entity.id
_entity.type
_entity.pdbx_description
1 polymer ?
#
loop_
_entity_poly.entity_id
_entity_poly.type
_entity_poly.pdbx_seq_one_letter_code
_entity_poly.pdbx_strand_id
1 'polypeptide(L)'
;CINGVTATYGEPSHWPTCKCPNPCYQETYKVVSTRAALPFKIPNCDNVTDGCPDLSQTIARLTIYMESLESQVFVEMEKMTLSTFLSQFGGQMGFLLGMSIVGILEIFILCGTLGKDQCTSKKTQ
;
A
#
# COMPACT_ATOMS: atom_id res chain seq x y z
N CYS A 1 1.72 -16.06 -25.05
CA CYS A 1 3.09 -15.78 -24.59
C CYS A 1 3.17 -15.75 -23.06
N ILE A 2 2.51 -14.80 -22.38
CA ILE A 2 2.64 -14.64 -20.91
C ILE A 2 2.14 -15.86 -20.13
N ASN A 3 0.97 -16.41 -20.48
CA ASN A 3 0.42 -17.62 -19.84
C ASN A 3 1.32 -18.85 -20.00
N GLY A 4 2.11 -18.93 -21.08
CA GLY A 4 3.04 -20.05 -21.32
C GLY A 4 4.27 -19.96 -20.44
N VAL A 5 4.81 -18.76 -20.24
CA VAL A 5 5.93 -18.50 -19.32
C VAL A 5 5.49 -18.74 -17.87
N THR A 6 4.30 -18.28 -17.48
CA THR A 6 3.73 -18.51 -16.14
C THR A 6 3.44 -19.99 -15.88
N ALA A 7 2.99 -20.76 -16.89
CA ALA A 7 2.76 -22.20 -16.74
C ALA A 7 4.07 -23.00 -16.60
N THR A 8 5.17 -22.52 -17.17
CA THR A 8 6.45 -23.23 -17.20
C THR A 8 7.33 -22.92 -15.99
N TYR A 9 7.34 -21.66 -15.56
CA TYR A 9 8.18 -21.20 -14.46
C TYR A 9 7.39 -20.88 -13.19
N GLY A 10 6.05 -20.93 -13.22
CA GLY A 10 5.23 -20.51 -12.08
C GLY A 10 5.19 -18.99 -11.92
N GLU A 11 4.51 -18.52 -10.87
CA GLU A 11 4.49 -17.10 -10.54
C GLU A 11 5.87 -16.66 -10.02
N PRO A 12 6.49 -15.60 -10.58
CA PRO A 12 7.84 -15.16 -10.19
C PRO A 12 7.94 -14.77 -8.70
N SER A 13 6.82 -14.46 -8.06
CA SER A 13 6.69 -14.16 -6.63
C SER A 13 7.08 -15.33 -5.70
N HIS A 14 7.03 -16.58 -6.19
CA HIS A 14 7.32 -17.78 -5.40
C HIS A 14 8.73 -18.34 -5.59
N TRP A 15 9.56 -17.69 -6.42
CA TRP A 15 10.90 -18.21 -6.68
C TRP A 15 11.83 -17.90 -5.49
N PRO A 16 12.59 -18.89 -4.98
CA PRO A 16 13.52 -18.67 -3.87
C PRO A 16 14.63 -17.67 -4.23
N THR A 17 14.86 -17.44 -5.52
CA THR A 17 15.84 -16.49 -6.07
C THR A 17 15.25 -15.10 -6.35
N CYS A 18 13.93 -14.93 -6.31
CA CYS A 18 13.27 -13.67 -6.66
C CYS A 18 12.57 -13.09 -5.42
N LYS A 19 13.20 -12.10 -4.80
CA LYS A 19 12.58 -11.31 -3.71
C LYS A 19 12.04 -10.02 -4.30
N CYS A 20 10.74 -9.98 -4.53
CA CYS A 20 10.02 -8.79 -4.99
C CYS A 20 9.19 -8.21 -3.85
N PRO A 21 9.71 -7.25 -3.06
CA PRO A 21 8.88 -6.51 -2.13
C PRO A 21 7.89 -5.62 -2.91
N ASN A 22 6.71 -5.40 -2.33
CA ASN A 22 5.73 -4.48 -2.92
C ASN A 22 6.30 -3.06 -2.98
N PRO A 23 6.12 -2.33 -4.09
CA PRO A 23 6.57 -0.94 -4.21
C PRO A 23 5.73 -0.01 -3.32
N CYS A 24 6.35 0.99 -2.70
CA CYS A 24 5.65 1.99 -1.88
C CYS A 24 4.77 2.95 -2.71
N TYR A 25 5.09 3.10 -3.99
CA TYR A 25 4.34 3.93 -4.93
C TYR A 25 3.96 3.07 -6.13
N GLN A 26 2.66 2.92 -6.35
CA GLN A 26 2.13 2.17 -7.48
C GLN A 26 0.90 2.88 -8.05
N GLU A 27 0.95 3.18 -9.34
CA GLU A 27 -0.20 3.69 -10.10
C GLU A 27 -0.85 2.50 -10.82
N THR A 28 -2.10 2.21 -10.50
CA THR A 28 -2.84 1.08 -11.10
C THR A 28 -4.12 1.59 -11.74
N TYR A 29 -4.35 1.18 -12.99
CA TYR A 29 -5.58 1.50 -13.71
C TYR A 29 -6.56 0.34 -13.63
N LYS A 30 -7.77 0.59 -13.13
CA LYS A 30 -8.86 -0.39 -13.16
C LYS A 30 -9.45 -0.43 -14.57
N VAL A 31 -9.28 -1.56 -15.25
CA VAL A 31 -9.79 -1.76 -16.61
C VAL A 31 -11.15 -2.47 -16.56
N VAL A 32 -12.17 -1.83 -17.13
CA VAL A 32 -13.47 -2.46 -17.40
C VAL A 32 -13.58 -2.67 -18.91
N SER A 33 -13.71 -3.93 -19.34
CA SER A 33 -13.81 -4.26 -20.77
C SER A 33 -15.26 -4.56 -21.13
N THR A 34 -15.81 -3.78 -22.04
CA THR A 34 -17.09 -4.06 -22.69
C THR A 34 -16.86 -4.41 -24.15
N ARG A 35 -17.74 -5.25 -24.70
CA ARG A 35 -17.67 -5.72 -26.08
C ARG A 35 -19.02 -5.49 -26.74
N ALA A 36 -18.99 -4.90 -27.93
CA ALA A 36 -20.17 -4.73 -28.76
C ALA A 36 -19.87 -5.27 -30.15
N ALA A 37 -20.90 -5.81 -30.83
CA ALA A 37 -20.78 -6.16 -32.23
C ALA A 37 -20.46 -4.89 -33.04
N LEU A 38 -19.53 -4.99 -33.98
CA LEU A 38 -19.28 -3.89 -34.89
C LEU A 38 -20.58 -3.62 -35.67
N PRO A 39 -20.99 -2.34 -35.83
CA PRO A 39 -22.20 -2.02 -36.59
C PRO A 39 -22.09 -2.57 -38.01
N PHE A 40 -23.15 -3.22 -38.47
CA PHE A 40 -23.27 -4.03 -39.70
C PHE A 40 -23.00 -3.31 -41.04
N LYS A 41 -22.52 -2.07 -41.03
CA LYS A 41 -22.29 -1.29 -42.24
C LYS A 41 -20.90 -0.66 -42.23
N ILE A 42 -19.91 -1.50 -42.47
CA ILE A 42 -18.61 -1.05 -42.95
C ILE A 42 -18.81 -0.80 -44.46
N PRO A 43 -18.66 0.43 -44.99
CA PRO A 43 -19.12 0.77 -46.34
C PRO A 43 -18.37 0.01 -47.45
N ASN A 44 -19.19 -0.75 -48.19
CA ASN A 44 -19.18 -1.16 -49.59
C ASN A 44 -17.85 -1.36 -50.32
N CYS A 45 -17.66 -2.59 -50.78
CA CYS A 45 -16.86 -2.93 -51.97
C CYS A 45 -17.41 -2.18 -53.20
N ASP A 46 -17.01 -0.92 -53.40
CA ASP A 46 -17.25 -0.21 -54.65
C ASP A 46 -16.39 -0.85 -55.75
N ASN A 47 -17.06 -1.64 -56.60
CA ASN A 47 -16.59 -2.23 -57.85
C ASN A 47 -15.52 -3.34 -57.76
N VAL A 48 -15.84 -4.45 -57.09
CA VAL A 48 -15.11 -5.71 -57.30
C VAL A 48 -16.09 -6.81 -57.66
N THR A 49 -15.94 -7.36 -58.87
CA THR A 49 -16.82 -8.38 -59.48
C THR A 49 -16.56 -9.80 -58.95
N ASP A 50 -15.69 -9.94 -57.95
CA ASP A 50 -15.43 -11.18 -57.21
C ASP A 50 -15.67 -10.95 -55.72
N GLY A 51 -16.34 -11.90 -55.08
CA GLY A 51 -16.95 -11.82 -53.75
C GLY A 51 -16.21 -10.94 -52.73
N CYS A 52 -16.90 -9.94 -52.21
CA CYS A 52 -16.43 -9.08 -51.13
C CYS A 52 -16.11 -9.97 -49.90
N PRO A 53 -14.85 -10.06 -49.44
CA PRO A 53 -14.51 -10.89 -48.29
C PRO A 53 -15.16 -10.31 -47.03
N ASP A 54 -15.67 -11.19 -46.16
CA ASP A 54 -16.33 -10.81 -44.91
C ASP A 54 -15.31 -10.20 -43.93
N LEU A 55 -15.07 -8.89 -44.08
CA LEU A 55 -14.14 -8.12 -43.25
C LEU A 55 -14.57 -8.05 -41.77
N SER A 56 -15.79 -8.51 -41.44
CA SER A 56 -16.28 -8.56 -40.05
C SER A 56 -15.44 -9.48 -39.16
N GLN A 57 -14.76 -10.49 -39.75
CA GLN A 57 -13.91 -11.42 -39.01
C GLN A 57 -12.46 -10.92 -38.83
N THR A 58 -12.04 -9.88 -39.56
CA THR A 58 -10.65 -9.40 -39.56
C THR A 58 -10.49 -8.05 -38.86
N ILE A 59 -11.57 -7.30 -38.65
CA ILE A 59 -11.52 -5.94 -38.09
C ILE A 59 -12.06 -5.94 -36.65
N ALA A 60 -11.25 -5.40 -35.73
CA ALA A 60 -11.66 -5.10 -34.37
C ALA A 60 -11.42 -3.62 -34.05
N ARG A 61 -12.42 -2.96 -33.45
CA ARG A 61 -12.28 -1.58 -32.95
C ARG A 61 -12.04 -1.60 -31.45
N LEU A 62 -10.86 -1.17 -31.03
CA LEU A 62 -10.54 -0.93 -29.61
C LEU A 62 -10.69 0.56 -29.32
N THR A 63 -11.43 0.91 -28.27
CA THR A 63 -11.55 2.29 -27.79
C THR A 63 -11.20 2.31 -26.31
N ILE A 64 -10.12 3.00 -25.96
CA ILE A 64 -9.64 3.15 -24.58
C ILE A 64 -9.98 4.58 -24.17
N TYR A 65 -10.76 4.71 -23.11
CA TYR A 65 -11.15 6.00 -22.55
C TYR A 65 -11.25 5.88 -21.03
N MET A 66 -11.13 7.02 -20.35
CA MET A 66 -11.38 7.11 -18.91
C MET A 66 -12.86 7.38 -18.67
N GLU A 67 -13.49 6.64 -17.76
CA GLU A 67 -14.92 6.82 -17.44
C GLU A 67 -15.17 8.16 -16.74
N SER A 68 -14.25 8.60 -15.88
CA SER A 68 -14.29 9.89 -15.18
C SER A 68 -12.90 10.51 -15.08
N LEU A 69 -12.85 11.83 -14.86
CA LEU A 69 -11.60 12.59 -14.66
C LEU A 69 -11.19 12.64 -13.17
N GLU A 70 -11.59 11.64 -12.39
CA GLU A 70 -11.28 11.55 -10.97
C GLU A 70 -10.19 10.50 -10.77
N SER A 71 -9.19 10.83 -9.95
CA SER A 71 -8.14 9.88 -9.55
C SER A 71 -8.36 9.47 -8.10
N GLN A 72 -8.26 8.16 -7.84
CA GLN A 72 -8.33 7.61 -6.49
C GLN A 72 -6.91 7.40 -5.98
N VAL A 73 -6.58 8.03 -4.85
CA VAL A 73 -5.26 7.92 -4.22
C VAL A 73 -5.43 7.22 -2.89
N PHE A 74 -4.73 6.09 -2.71
CA PHE A 74 -4.70 5.33 -1.48
C PHE A 74 -3.33 5.51 -0.83
N VAL A 75 -3.31 6.12 0.35
CA VAL A 75 -2.08 6.32 1.14
C VAL A 75 -2.21 5.55 2.44
N GLU A 76 -1.26 4.66 2.70
CA GLU A 76 -1.14 3.99 3.99
C GLU A 76 -0.49 4.96 4.98
N MET A 77 -1.24 5.34 6.02
CA MET A 77 -0.78 6.25 7.08
C MET A 77 -0.51 5.45 8.35
N GLU A 78 0.52 5.85 9.09
CA GLU A 78 0.83 5.23 10.37
C GLU A 78 -0.37 5.36 11.34
N LYS A 79 -0.86 4.23 11.85
CA LYS A 79 -2.00 4.21 12.77
C LYS A 79 -1.71 4.90 14.10
N MET A 80 -0.45 4.85 14.57
CA MET A 80 -0.02 5.50 15.81
C MET A 80 1.41 6.00 15.66
N THR A 81 1.58 7.31 15.79
CA THR A 81 2.91 7.93 15.90
C THR A 81 3.41 7.85 17.33
N LEU A 82 4.74 7.94 17.53
CA LEU A 82 5.33 8.00 18.87
C LEU A 82 4.75 9.16 19.71
N SER A 83 4.45 10.29 19.06
CA SER A 83 3.80 11.43 19.70
C SER A 83 2.41 11.09 20.23
N THR A 84 1.60 10.37 19.42
CA THR A 84 0.27 9.90 19.83
C THR A 84 0.38 8.89 20.97
N PHE A 85 1.35 7.98 20.92
CA PHE A 85 1.59 7.01 21.98
C PHE A 85 1.96 7.69 23.31
N LEU A 86 2.93 8.62 23.30
CA LEU A 86 3.35 9.37 24.48
C LEU A 86 2.23 10.23 25.04
N SER A 87 1.39 10.81 24.19
CA SER A 87 0.24 11.60 24.61
C SER A 87 -0.81 10.76 25.33
N GLN A 88 -1.14 9.57 24.80
CA GLN A 88 -2.11 8.68 25.44
C GLN A 88 -1.57 8.12 26.76
N PHE A 89 -0.30 7.69 26.77
CA PHE A 89 0.34 7.17 27.97
C PHE A 89 0.47 8.24 29.05
N GLY A 90 0.99 9.42 28.71
CA GLY A 90 1.12 10.55 29.64
C GLY A 90 -0.23 11.05 30.14
N GLY A 91 -1.26 11.06 29.29
CA GLY A 91 -2.62 11.44 29.69
C GLY A 91 -3.22 10.48 30.72
N GLN A 92 -3.12 9.17 30.48
CA GLN A 92 -3.62 8.17 31.43
C GLN A 92 -2.81 8.13 32.72
N MET A 93 -1.48 8.18 32.62
CA MET A 93 -0.59 8.18 33.78
C MET A 93 -0.76 9.46 34.62
N GLY A 94 -0.88 10.61 33.97
CA GLY A 94 -1.12 11.90 34.62
C GLY A 94 -2.49 11.98 35.29
N PHE A 95 -3.53 11.37 34.69
CA PHE A 95 -4.86 11.30 35.30
C PHE A 95 -4.90 10.36 36.51
N LEU A 96 -4.34 9.15 36.38
CA LEU A 96 -4.45 8.12 37.41
C LEU A 96 -3.52 8.34 38.60
N LEU A 97 -2.29 8.77 38.33
CA LEU A 97 -1.25 8.90 39.35
C LEU A 97 -0.98 10.37 39.74
N GLY A 98 -1.57 11.33 39.04
CA GLY A 98 -1.22 12.76 39.19
C GLY A 98 0.22 13.06 38.79
N MET A 99 0.92 12.12 38.13
CA MET A 99 2.34 12.23 37.86
C MET A 99 2.59 13.00 36.57
N SER A 100 3.46 14.00 36.66
CA SER A 100 4.02 14.71 35.51
C SER A 100 5.45 14.25 35.22
N ILE A 101 6.01 14.70 34.10
CA ILE A 101 7.41 14.43 33.74
C ILE A 101 8.39 14.93 34.82
N VAL A 102 8.03 16.01 35.52
CA VAL A 102 8.80 16.56 36.64
C VAL A 102 8.76 15.61 37.83
N GLY A 103 7.61 15.01 38.13
CA GLY A 103 7.48 14.01 39.20
C GLY A 103 8.32 12.74 38.93
N ILE A 104 8.41 12.31 37.67
CA ILE A 104 9.29 11.18 37.30
C ILE A 104 10.76 11.53 37.55
N LEU A 105 11.20 12.74 37.19
CA LEU A 105 12.57 13.20 37.44
C LEU A 105 12.89 13.28 38.93
N GLU A 106 11.96 13.75 39.75
CA GLU A 106 12.13 13.77 41.21
C GLU A 106 12.31 12.36 41.79
N ILE A 107 11.53 11.38 41.32
CA ILE A 107 11.69 9.97 41.74
C ILE A 107 13.07 9.43 41.35
N PHE A 108 13.57 9.73 40.15
CA PHE A 108 14.91 9.31 39.74
C PHE A 108 16.01 9.91 40.61
N ILE A 109 15.90 11.20 40.93
CA ILE A 109 16.86 11.88 41.81
C ILE A 109 16.81 11.26 43.21
N LEU A 110 15.62 11.02 43.75
CA LEU A 110 15.41 10.43 45.07
C LEU A 110 15.95 8.98 45.14
N CYS A 111 15.71 8.16 44.12
CA CYS A 111 16.30 6.82 44.04
C CYS A 111 17.82 6.88 43.91
N GLY A 112 18.36 7.86 43.19
CA GLY A 112 19.79 8.09 43.06
C GLY A 112 20.47 8.46 44.39
N THR A 113 19.85 9.36 45.18
CA THR A 113 20.37 9.76 46.50
C THR A 113 20.26 8.61 47.50
N LEU A 114 19.09 7.97 47.61
CA LEU A 114 18.88 6.82 48.49
C LEU A 114 19.80 5.64 48.14
N GLY A 115 20.00 5.36 46.86
CA GLY A 115 20.93 4.34 46.41
C GLY A 115 22.38 4.66 46.77
N LYS A 116 22.76 5.94 46.74
CA LYS A 116 24.09 6.41 47.14
C LYS A 116 24.29 6.30 48.66
N ASP A 117 23.28 6.64 49.45
CA ASP A 117 23.28 6.55 50.91
C ASP A 117 23.31 5.10 51.39
N GLN A 118 22.57 4.19 50.75
CA GLN A 118 22.67 2.75 51.04
C GLN A 118 24.03 2.17 50.61
N CYS A 119 24.60 2.63 49.49
CA CYS A 119 25.94 2.23 49.06
C CYS A 119 27.06 2.79 49.96
N THR A 120 26.88 3.95 50.59
CA THR A 120 27.87 4.52 51.53
C THR A 120 27.73 3.95 52.94
N SER A 121 26.52 3.65 53.40
CA SER A 121 26.30 2.95 54.67
C SER A 121 26.94 1.56 54.70
N LYS A 122 26.93 0.83 53.57
CA LYS A 122 27.63 -0.47 53.43
C LYS A 122 29.17 -0.40 53.45
N LYS A 123 29.79 0.79 53.40
CA LYS A 123 31.26 0.94 53.45
C LYS A 123 31.81 1.30 54.83
N THR A 124 30.95 1.53 55.83
CA THR A 124 31.35 1.90 57.20
C THR A 124 31.09 0.77 58.21
N GLN A 125 30.98 -0.48 57.73
CA GLN A 125 31.03 -1.68 58.57
C GLN A 125 32.20 -2.55 58.16
#